data_AF-A0A7C3TS44-F1
#
_entry.id   AF-A0A7C3TS44-F1
#
_cell.length_a   1.000
_cell.length_b   1.000
_cell.length_c   1.000
_cell.angle_alpha   90.00
_cell.angle_beta   90.00
_cell.angle_gamma   90.00
#
_symmetry.space_group_name_H-M   'P 1'
#
loop_
_entity.id
_entity.type
_entity.pdbx_description
1 polymer ?
#
loop_
_entity_poly.entity_id
_entity_poly.type
_entity_poly.pdbx_seq_one_letter_code
_entity_poly.pdbx_strand_id
1 'polypeptide(L)'
;MLKKFILLLLALFLIPVAFASNITITPIVDQISPYDFAKFSLTITNTGSSDKFTLSCNDLDWIIETEPLTDYTTGIFVGAGSSYSTILIAKPIKDVESVFKKHSLEIKA
;
A
#
# COMPACT_ATOMS: atom_id res chain seq x y z
N MET A 1 7.56 -7.84 -50.61
CA MET A 1 8.15 -7.77 -49.25
C MET A 1 7.27 -6.98 -48.26
N LEU A 2 6.56 -5.94 -48.70
CA LEU A 2 5.66 -5.12 -47.87
C LEU A 2 4.61 -5.90 -47.05
N LYS A 3 3.98 -6.94 -47.62
CA LYS A 3 2.98 -7.78 -46.91
C LYS A 3 3.55 -8.49 -45.68
N LYS A 4 4.82 -8.90 -45.71
CA LYS A 4 5.50 -9.55 -44.58
C LYS A 4 5.81 -8.53 -43.47
N PHE A 5 6.10 -7.29 -43.84
CA PHE A 5 6.33 -6.19 -42.90
C PHE A 5 5.05 -5.78 -42.17
N ILE A 6 3.92 -5.76 -42.88
CA ILE A 6 2.59 -5.46 -42.30
C ILE A 6 2.18 -6.54 -41.28
N LEU A 7 2.42 -7.82 -41.59
CA LEU A 7 2.15 -8.92 -40.65
C LEU A 7 3.01 -8.84 -39.39
N LEU A 8 4.28 -8.44 -39.51
CA LEU A 8 5.19 -8.23 -38.38
C LEU A 8 4.70 -7.07 -37.49
N LEU A 9 4.26 -5.97 -38.10
CA LEU A 9 3.79 -4.78 -37.39
C LEU A 9 2.45 -5.02 -36.68
N LEU A 10 1.58 -5.83 -37.28
CA LEU A 10 0.33 -6.27 -36.65
C LEU A 10 0.58 -7.20 -35.46
N ALA A 11 1.56 -8.11 -35.57
CA ALA A 11 1.97 -8.99 -34.48
C ALA A 11 2.58 -8.22 -33.30
N LEU A 12 3.27 -7.10 -33.57
CA LEU A 12 3.84 -6.23 -32.52
C LEU A 12 2.75 -5.49 -31.73
N PHE A 13 1.61 -5.18 -32.37
CA PHE A 13 0.45 -4.57 -31.71
C PHE A 13 -0.39 -5.55 -30.89
N LEU A 14 -0.23 -6.85 -31.12
CA LEU A 14 -0.92 -7.92 -30.40
C LEU A 14 -0.20 -8.36 -29.12
N ILE A 15 0.93 -7.73 -28.78
CA ILE A 15 1.60 -8.01 -27.50
C ILE A 15 0.68 -7.46 -26.40
N PRO A 16 0.08 -8.31 -25.55
CA PRO A 16 -0.70 -7.84 -24.42
C PRO A 16 0.23 -7.03 -23.53
N VAL A 17 -0.09 -5.75 -23.32
CA VAL A 17 0.56 -4.94 -22.30
C VAL A 17 0.24 -5.63 -20.98
N ALA A 18 1.24 -6.27 -20.37
CA ALA A 18 1.06 -6.96 -19.11
C ALA A 18 0.45 -5.99 -18.08
N PHE A 19 -0.74 -6.33 -17.58
CA PHE A 19 -1.47 -5.56 -16.56
C PHE A 19 -0.72 -5.62 -15.23
N ALA A 20 0.25 -4.72 -15.03
CA ALA A 20 1.00 -4.62 -13.79
C ALA A 20 0.41 -3.49 -12.94
N SER A 21 -0.18 -3.83 -11.80
CA SER A 21 -0.46 -2.81 -10.78
C SER A 21 0.87 -2.30 -10.23
N ASN A 22 1.03 -0.99 -10.15
CA ASN A 22 2.22 -0.36 -9.59
C ASN A 22 1.91 0.05 -8.14
N ILE A 23 2.77 -0.37 -7.21
CA ILE A 23 2.65 -0.06 -5.79
C ILE A 23 3.92 0.68 -5.38
N THR A 24 3.73 1.90 -4.86
CA THR A 24 4.81 2.74 -4.35
C THR A 24 4.59 2.97 -2.86
N ILE A 25 5.64 2.77 -2.07
CA ILE A 25 5.65 3.07 -0.64
C ILE A 25 6.79 4.05 -0.39
N THR A 26 6.48 5.21 0.18
CA THR A 26 7.47 6.23 0.53
C THR A 26 7.35 6.60 2.00
N PRO A 27 8.46 6.67 2.76
CA PRO A 27 8.42 7.19 4.13
C PRO A 27 7.86 8.62 4.16
N ILE A 28 7.01 8.91 5.14
CA ILE A 28 6.52 10.28 5.41
C ILE A 28 7.51 11.02 6.31
N VAL A 29 8.19 10.28 7.20
CA VAL A 29 9.27 10.76 8.06
C VAL A 29 10.40 9.75 8.01
N ASP A 30 11.60 10.20 7.66
CA ASP A 30 12.78 9.34 7.47
C ASP A 30 13.52 8.98 8.78
N GLN A 31 13.06 9.53 9.91
CA GLN A 31 13.61 9.26 11.23
C GLN A 31 12.50 8.85 12.17
N ILE A 32 12.58 7.62 12.65
CA ILE A 32 11.64 7.02 13.58
C ILE A 32 12.44 6.53 14.79
N SER A 33 12.08 7.02 15.97
CA SER A 33 12.55 6.42 17.21
C SER A 33 11.99 5.00 17.32
N PRO A 34 12.66 4.07 18.02
CA PRO A 34 12.09 2.75 18.33
C PRO A 34 10.74 2.80 19.07
N TYR A 35 10.39 3.97 19.63
CA TYR A 35 9.13 4.24 20.33
C TYR A 35 8.08 4.94 19.46
N ASP A 36 8.45 5.40 18.27
CA ASP A 36 7.55 6.11 17.37
C ASP A 36 6.90 5.15 16.38
N PHE A 37 5.73 5.55 15.88
CA PHE A 37 5.12 4.87 14.76
C PHE A 37 5.76 5.35 13.46
N ALA A 38 6.18 4.40 12.63
CA ALA A 38 6.62 4.73 11.29
C ALA A 38 5.40 4.97 10.41
N LYS A 39 5.42 6.09 9.67
CA LYS A 39 4.36 6.42 8.73
C LYS A 39 4.91 6.40 7.31
N PHE A 40 4.19 5.73 6.42
CA PHE A 40 4.52 5.67 5.00
C PHE A 40 3.31 6.08 4.18
N SER A 41 3.54 6.78 3.08
CA SER A 41 2.55 6.98 2.05
C SER A 41 2.56 5.78 1.12
N LEU A 42 1.44 5.08 1.05
CA LEU A 42 1.19 3.99 0.11
C LEU A 42 0.38 4.54 -1.05
N THR A 43 0.86 4.36 -2.28
CA THR A 43 0.12 4.66 -3.49
C THR A 43 -0.01 3.41 -4.37
N ILE A 44 -1.23 3.03 -4.67
CA ILE A 44 -1.58 1.92 -5.55
C ILE A 44 -2.07 2.50 -6.87
N THR A 45 -1.51 2.07 -8.00
CA THR A 45 -1.95 2.44 -9.34
C THR A 45 -2.38 1.18 -10.08
N ASN A 46 -3.69 1.07 -10.33
CA ASN A 46 -4.26 -0.09 -10.99
C ASN A 46 -4.28 0.15 -12.51
N THR A 47 -3.41 -0.55 -13.24
CA THR A 47 -3.36 -0.49 -14.71
C THR A 47 -4.26 -1.53 -15.38
N GLY A 48 -4.88 -2.42 -14.60
CA GLY A 48 -5.79 -3.47 -15.06
C GLY A 48 -7.26 -3.10 -14.95
N SER A 49 -8.11 -4.13 -14.86
CA SER A 49 -9.53 -3.97 -14.52
C SER A 49 -9.69 -3.50 -13.08
N SER A 50 -10.80 -2.82 -12.78
CA SER A 50 -11.14 -2.44 -11.40
C SER A 50 -11.05 -3.64 -10.46
N ASP A 51 -10.34 -3.48 -9.35
CA ASP A 51 -10.03 -4.58 -8.44
C ASP A 51 -9.95 -4.10 -6.98
N LYS A 52 -9.92 -5.03 -6.04
CA LYS A 52 -9.74 -4.79 -4.61
C LYS A 52 -8.38 -5.32 -4.14
N PHE A 53 -7.61 -4.44 -3.51
CA PHE A 53 -6.28 -4.73 -2.98
C PHE A 53 -6.34 -4.92 -1.46
N THR A 54 -5.74 -5.99 -0.95
CA THR A 54 -5.63 -6.25 0.49
C THR A 54 -4.19 -6.18 0.94
N LEU A 55 -3.97 -5.61 2.12
CA LEU A 55 -2.64 -5.50 2.71
C LEU A 55 -2.39 -6.70 3.63
N SER A 56 -1.19 -7.27 3.53
CA SER A 56 -0.72 -8.31 4.45
C SER A 56 0.72 -8.02 4.81
N CYS A 57 1.06 -8.22 6.09
CA CYS A 57 2.42 -8.10 6.58
C CYS A 57 2.78 -9.39 7.33
N ASN A 58 3.92 -9.97 6.98
CA ASN A 58 4.44 -11.18 7.61
C ASN A 58 5.60 -10.87 8.57
N ASP A 59 5.81 -9.61 8.92
CA ASP A 59 6.83 -9.21 9.87
C ASP A 59 6.31 -9.44 11.30
N LEU A 60 7.11 -10.12 12.12
CA LEU A 60 6.76 -10.48 13.50
C LEU A 60 7.11 -9.38 14.50
N ASP A 61 7.89 -8.37 14.10
CA ASP A 61 8.30 -7.27 14.98
C ASP A 61 7.41 -6.03 14.84
N TRP A 62 6.60 -5.94 13.78
CA TRP A 62 5.78 -4.78 13.46
C TRP A 62 4.32 -5.13 13.16
N ILE A 63 3.39 -4.37 13.74
CA ILE A 63 1.99 -4.33 13.35
C ILE A 63 1.84 -3.27 12.27
N ILE A 64 1.26 -3.64 11.12
CA ILE A 64 0.95 -2.71 10.04
C ILE A 64 -0.56 -2.45 10.02
N GLU A 65 -0.93 -1.18 9.98
CA GLU A 65 -2.31 -0.70 9.83
C GLU A 65 -2.37 0.41 8.76
N THR A 66 -3.58 0.77 8.35
CA THR A 66 -3.84 1.92 7.47
C THR A 66 -4.58 3.04 8.19
N GLU A 67 -4.49 4.25 7.66
CA GLU A 67 -5.34 5.38 8.03
C GLU A 67 -6.09 5.88 6.77
N PRO A 68 -7.40 5.58 6.63
CA PRO A 68 -8.30 4.97 7.63
C PRO A 68 -8.12 3.45 7.79
N LEU A 69 -8.44 2.92 8.99
CA LEU A 69 -8.34 1.48 9.31
C LEU A 69 -9.25 0.59 8.44
N THR A 70 -10.27 1.17 7.83
CA THR A 70 -11.17 0.48 6.89
C THR A 70 -10.42 -0.08 5.68
N ASP A 71 -9.35 0.59 5.23
CA ASP A 71 -8.57 0.15 4.08
C ASP A 71 -7.86 -1.18 4.37
N TYR A 72 -7.30 -1.35 5.57
CA TYR A 72 -6.69 -2.58 6.02
C TYR A 72 -7.71 -3.71 6.21
N THR A 73 -8.84 -3.42 6.85
CA THR A 73 -9.83 -4.43 7.24
C THR A 73 -10.73 -4.90 6.10
N THR A 74 -11.10 -3.99 5.19
CA THR A 74 -12.05 -4.29 4.12
C THR A 74 -11.38 -4.40 2.75
N GLY A 75 -10.12 -3.93 2.61
CA GLY A 75 -9.42 -3.83 1.35
C GLY A 75 -9.76 -2.55 0.57
N ILE A 76 -8.83 -2.14 -0.28
CA ILE A 76 -8.87 -0.89 -1.04
C ILE A 76 -9.39 -1.17 -2.44
N PHE A 77 -10.54 -0.62 -2.81
CA PHE A 77 -11.02 -0.68 -4.19
C PHE A 77 -10.32 0.38 -5.04
N VAL A 78 -9.69 -0.04 -6.13
CA VAL A 78 -9.05 0.88 -7.08
C VAL A 78 -9.59 0.60 -8.48
N GLY A 79 -10.24 1.61 -9.07
CA GLY A 79 -10.80 1.51 -10.40
C GLY A 79 -9.74 1.31 -11.48
N ALA A 80 -10.16 0.80 -12.65
CA ALA A 80 -9.29 0.66 -13.81
C ALA A 80 -8.63 2.00 -14.19
N GLY A 81 -7.31 1.97 -14.38
CA GLY A 81 -6.51 3.16 -14.73
C GLY A 81 -6.42 4.22 -13.63
N SER A 82 -6.89 3.94 -12.41
CA SER A 82 -6.93 4.89 -11.31
C SER A 82 -5.82 4.63 -10.30
N SER A 83 -5.50 5.67 -9.52
CA SER A 83 -4.61 5.56 -8.37
C SER A 83 -5.34 5.87 -7.06
N TYR A 84 -4.91 5.23 -5.98
CA TYR A 84 -5.38 5.48 -4.63
C TYR A 84 -4.19 5.62 -3.68
N SER A 85 -4.28 6.57 -2.75
CA SER A 85 -3.22 6.83 -1.76
C SER A 85 -3.79 6.78 -0.35
N THR A 86 -3.07 6.12 0.56
CA THR A 86 -3.41 5.99 1.98
C THR A 86 -2.14 6.02 2.82
N ILE A 87 -2.29 6.18 4.13
CA ILE A 87 -1.14 6.16 5.05
C ILE A 87 -1.04 4.76 5.66
N LEU A 88 0.15 4.16 5.57
CA LEU A 88 0.51 2.98 6.35
C LEU A 88 1.15 3.42 7.66
N ILE A 89 0.75 2.79 8.75
CA ILE A 89 1.30 2.98 10.08
C ILE A 89 1.94 1.66 10.51
N ALA A 90 3.24 1.67 10.74
CA ALA A 90 3.95 0.55 11.35
C ALA A 90 4.20 0.84 12.83
N LYS A 91 3.71 -0.05 13.69
CA LYS A 91 3.86 0.02 15.15
C LYS A 91 4.72 -1.14 15.64
N PRO A 92 5.71 -0.92 16.50
CA PRO A 92 6.51 -2.01 17.05
C PRO A 92 5.66 -2.89 17.98
N ILE A 93 5.81 -4.22 17.91
CA ILE A 93 5.08 -5.20 18.74
C ILE A 93 5.66 -5.31 20.15
N LYS A 94 6.98 -5.18 20.28
CA LYS A 94 7.64 -5.32 21.57
C LYS A 94 7.26 -4.12 22.45
N ASP A 95 6.70 -4.40 23.62
CA ASP A 95 6.71 -3.47 24.75
C ASP A 95 8.17 -3.16 25.06
N VAL A 96 8.72 -2.15 24.39
CA VAL A 96 9.95 -1.53 24.87
C VAL A 96 9.53 -0.92 26.21
N GLU A 97 10.10 -1.44 27.32
CA GLU A 97 9.76 -1.03 28.69
C GLU A 97 9.45 0.47 28.72
N SER A 98 8.16 0.79 28.81
CA SER A 98 7.73 2.16 28.66
C SER A 98 8.29 2.96 29.83
N VAL A 99 9.28 3.83 29.54
CA VAL A 99 9.76 4.85 30.49
C VAL A 99 8.60 5.78 30.90
N PHE A 100 7.50 5.77 30.14
CA PHE A 100 6.32 6.59 30.38
C PHE A 100 5.26 5.84 31.19
N LYS A 101 4.74 6.49 32.23
CA LYS A 101 3.56 6.01 32.96
C LYS A 101 2.32 6.09 32.06
N LYS A 102 1.61 4.99 31.92
CA LYS A 102 0.30 4.95 31.25
C LYS A 102 -0.72 5.69 32.10
N HIS A 103 -1.36 6.71 31.53
CA HIS A 103 -2.49 7.41 32.13
C HIS A 103 -3.76 7.03 31.34
N SER A 104 -4.75 6.48 32.03
CA SER A 104 -6.08 6.24 31.46
C SER A 104 -6.92 7.50 31.60
N LEU A 105 -7.48 7.99 30.50
CA LEU A 105 -8.47 9.06 30.49
C LEU A 105 -9.84 8.43 30.33
N GLU A 106 -10.71 8.63 31.31
CA GLU A 106 -12.13 8.26 31.24
C GLU A 106 -12.92 9.51 30.86
N ILE A 107 -13.56 9.49 29.69
CA ILE A 107 -14.48 10.55 29.29
C ILE A 107 -15.85 10.18 29.86
N LYS A 108 -16.31 10.94 30.86
CA LYS A 108 -17.67 10.83 31.38
C LYS A 108 -18.62 11.62 30.49
N ALA A 109 -19.64 10.94 29.98
CA ALA A 109 -20.77 11.54 29.29
C ALA A 109 -21.70 12.25 30.29
#